data_AF-A0A0F9PD61-F1
#
_entry.id   AF-A0A0F9PD61-F1
#
_cell.length_a   1.000
_cell.length_b   1.000
_cell.length_c   1.000
_cell.angle_alpha   90.00
_cell.angle_beta   90.00
_cell.angle_gamma   90.00
#
_symmetry.space_group_name_H-M   'P 1'
#
loop_
_entity.id
_entity.type
_entity.pdbx_description
1 polymer ?
#
loop_
_entity_poly.entity_id
_entity_poly.type
_entity_poly.pdbx_seq_one_letter_code
_entity_poly.pdbx_strand_id
1 'polypeptide(L)'
;MKLYPASAFGIMDKVEAPTDGEWEALLHPDRLDKAREDAKKKRDALDEDEVRELQILAKTDTFFLSYSILGYTKLTTKFHGHFCAWLDKTRNQHKVMNEEVLDELLWLYRLTLLARSHFKSTIKTITGSIQASLPDVSESELYPFNLGTDIRLLLGHEAHAGSQRFLYEITGHFTGNPKLIALFPECVPNPRVQRINKSELELPRSSFWAEPTFDTIGVGGRSQGRHYDYIKLDDIFGDKARDSRVERESLIQWFDNIQSFLVELKTGHIDVVGTRWSVDDVYAHMMKVYGGKLVKYIRRVEELNKETGIAEPVFPEHFPPESLDILRKNKRVWAAQ
;
A
#
# COMPACT_ATOMS: atom_id res chain seq x y z
N MET A 1 -0.72 -11.61 -23.63
CA MET A 1 0.43 -11.33 -22.74
C MET A 1 0.11 -11.93 -21.39
N LYS A 2 0.74 -13.05 -21.00
CA LYS A 2 0.48 -13.71 -19.71
C LYS A 2 1.14 -12.87 -18.62
N LEU A 3 0.37 -12.00 -17.97
CA LEU A 3 0.78 -11.33 -16.75
C LEU A 3 0.71 -12.37 -15.62
N TYR A 4 1.86 -12.61 -14.99
CA TYR A 4 2.14 -13.48 -13.83
C TYR A 4 2.48 -14.96 -14.11
N PRO A 5 3.63 -15.45 -13.58
CA PRO A 5 4.00 -16.86 -13.67
C PRO A 5 3.07 -17.74 -12.84
N ALA A 6 2.83 -18.94 -13.36
CA ALA A 6 2.07 -19.98 -12.69
C ALA A 6 2.86 -20.57 -11.49
N SER A 7 2.12 -21.04 -10.49
CA SER A 7 2.53 -21.78 -9.28
C SER A 7 2.95 -20.96 -8.05
N ALA A 8 2.02 -20.85 -7.09
CA ALA A 8 2.19 -20.16 -5.81
C ALA A 8 2.57 -21.11 -4.66
N PHE A 9 3.32 -22.18 -4.94
CA PHE A 9 3.77 -23.15 -3.92
C PHE A 9 5.25 -23.55 -4.08
N GLY A 10 6.09 -22.59 -4.48
CA GLY A 10 7.54 -22.72 -4.49
C GLY A 10 8.17 -22.23 -3.18
N ILE A 11 9.19 -22.94 -2.72
CA ILE A 11 10.16 -22.47 -1.71
C ILE A 11 10.57 -21.04 -2.08
N MET A 12 10.51 -20.10 -1.13
CA MET A 12 10.76 -18.67 -1.40
C MET A 12 12.14 -18.49 -2.05
N ASP A 13 12.15 -18.23 -3.36
CA ASP A 13 13.24 -17.51 -4.00
C ASP A 13 13.42 -16.19 -3.23
N LYS A 14 14.68 -15.79 -3.03
CA LYS A 14 14.98 -14.50 -2.40
C LYS A 14 14.18 -13.41 -3.09
N VAL A 15 13.61 -12.48 -2.32
CA VAL A 15 12.97 -11.29 -2.91
C VAL A 15 14.04 -10.49 -3.64
N GLU A 16 14.04 -10.56 -4.97
CA GLU A 16 14.98 -9.86 -5.85
C GLU A 16 14.41 -8.53 -6.32
N ALA A 17 15.22 -7.48 -6.28
CA ALA A 17 14.82 -6.19 -6.81
C ALA A 17 14.65 -6.26 -8.33
N PRO A 18 13.79 -5.43 -8.94
CA PRO A 18 13.72 -5.33 -10.40
C PRO A 18 15.09 -4.98 -10.99
N THR A 19 15.42 -5.67 -12.09
CA THR A 19 16.68 -5.56 -12.81
C THR A 19 16.80 -4.22 -13.54
N ASP A 20 18.02 -3.82 -13.95
CA ASP A 20 18.21 -2.59 -14.74
C ASP A 20 17.44 -2.65 -16.07
N GLY A 21 17.46 -3.80 -16.76
CA GLY A 21 16.70 -3.98 -18.00
C GLY A 21 15.19 -3.87 -17.83
N GLU A 22 14.63 -4.29 -16.69
CA GLU A 22 13.21 -4.06 -16.37
C GLU A 22 12.90 -2.57 -16.18
N TRP A 23 13.78 -1.83 -15.50
CA TRP A 23 13.63 -0.38 -15.32
C TRP A 23 13.79 0.39 -16.64
N GLU A 24 14.75 0.01 -17.48
CA GLU A 24 14.93 0.58 -18.83
C GLU A 24 13.70 0.35 -19.69
N ALA A 25 13.14 -0.87 -19.67
CA ALA A 25 11.91 -1.18 -20.40
C ALA A 25 10.69 -0.41 -19.85
N LEU A 26 10.62 -0.22 -18.53
CA LEU A 26 9.54 0.54 -17.90
C LEU A 26 9.56 2.01 -18.32
N LEU A 27 10.74 2.61 -18.40
CA LEU A 27 10.94 4.04 -18.70
C LEU A 27 11.21 4.32 -20.18
N HIS A 28 11.07 3.30 -21.04
CA HIS A 28 11.29 3.44 -22.47
C HIS A 28 10.35 4.51 -23.08
N PRO A 29 10.86 5.48 -23.86
CA PRO A 29 10.06 6.57 -24.42
C PRO A 29 8.81 6.08 -25.17
N ASP A 30 8.94 5.07 -26.04
CA ASP A 30 7.82 4.52 -26.81
C ASP A 30 6.68 3.99 -25.92
N ARG A 31 7.00 3.43 -24.73
CA ARG A 31 5.98 2.97 -23.78
C ARG A 31 5.19 4.15 -23.22
N LEU A 32 5.89 5.22 -22.85
CA LEU A 32 5.30 6.43 -22.31
C LEU A 32 4.44 7.15 -23.36
N ASP A 33 4.96 7.28 -24.59
CA ASP A 33 4.27 7.96 -25.68
C ASP A 33 2.99 7.21 -26.08
N LYS A 34 3.06 5.88 -26.21
CA LYS A 34 1.86 5.05 -26.42
C LYS A 34 0.84 5.20 -25.29
N ALA A 35 1.29 5.20 -24.04
CA ALA A 35 0.40 5.36 -22.90
C ALA A 35 -0.28 6.75 -22.91
N ARG A 36 0.43 7.80 -23.31
CA ARG A 36 -0.11 9.16 -23.47
C ARG A 36 -1.11 9.26 -24.62
N GLU A 37 -0.85 8.62 -25.75
CA GLU A 37 -1.80 8.56 -26.87
C GLU A 37 -3.10 7.87 -26.48
N ASP A 38 -3.01 6.72 -25.81
CA ASP A 38 -4.18 6.00 -25.33
C ASP A 38 -4.90 6.74 -24.21
N ALA A 39 -4.18 7.47 -23.36
CA ALA A 39 -4.76 8.34 -22.34
C ALA A 39 -5.52 9.50 -22.96
N LYS A 40 -4.97 10.13 -24.01
CA LYS A 40 -5.64 11.21 -24.74
C LYS A 40 -6.98 10.74 -25.31
N LYS A 41 -7.03 9.59 -25.98
CA LYS A 41 -8.28 9.02 -26.49
C LYS A 41 -9.33 8.79 -25.40
N LYS A 42 -8.88 8.40 -24.20
CA LYS A 42 -9.77 8.21 -23.03
C LYS A 42 -10.26 9.53 -22.47
N ARG A 43 -9.38 10.54 -22.37
CA ARG A 43 -9.72 11.88 -21.90
C ARG A 43 -10.69 12.57 -22.85
N ASP A 44 -10.46 12.46 -24.16
CA ASP A 44 -11.31 13.05 -25.21
C ASP A 44 -12.71 12.41 -25.27
N ALA A 45 -12.89 11.21 -24.70
CA ALA A 45 -14.16 10.50 -24.63
C ALA A 45 -15.00 10.85 -23.39
N LEU A 46 -14.49 11.72 -22.52
CA LEU A 46 -15.14 12.14 -21.28
C LEU A 46 -15.28 13.66 -21.28
N ASP A 47 -16.40 14.16 -20.79
CA ASP A 47 -16.54 15.60 -20.55
C ASP A 47 -15.79 16.05 -19.27
N GLU A 48 -15.88 17.34 -18.95
CA GLU A 48 -15.19 17.91 -17.78
C GLU A 48 -15.80 17.45 -16.45
N ASP A 49 -17.12 17.30 -16.40
CA ASP A 49 -17.83 16.89 -15.20
C ASP A 49 -17.56 15.41 -14.90
N GLU A 50 -17.62 14.55 -15.92
CA GLU A 50 -17.27 13.13 -15.82
C GLU A 50 -15.83 12.95 -15.33
N VAL A 51 -14.87 13.73 -15.84
CA VAL A 51 -13.49 13.63 -15.35
C VAL A 51 -13.37 14.09 -13.91
N ARG A 52 -14.04 15.18 -13.53
CA ARG A 52 -14.02 15.63 -12.14
C ARG A 52 -14.60 14.57 -11.20
N GLU A 53 -15.72 13.95 -11.56
CA GLU A 53 -16.33 12.86 -10.79
C GLU A 53 -15.38 11.66 -10.66
N LEU A 54 -14.75 11.24 -11.75
CA LEU A 54 -13.81 10.11 -11.75
C LEU A 54 -12.53 10.43 -10.95
N GLN A 55 -12.06 11.68 -10.98
CA GLN A 55 -10.93 12.13 -10.16
C GLN A 55 -11.30 12.08 -8.67
N ILE A 56 -12.49 12.56 -8.30
CA ILE A 56 -13.01 12.48 -6.92
C ILE A 56 -13.10 11.02 -6.47
N LEU A 57 -13.68 10.14 -7.28
CA LEU A 57 -13.76 8.71 -6.97
C LEU A 57 -12.38 8.07 -6.85
N ALA A 58 -11.45 8.36 -7.77
CA ALA A 58 -10.09 7.84 -7.71
C ALA A 58 -9.36 8.29 -6.43
N LYS A 59 -9.60 9.54 -5.98
CA LYS A 59 -9.01 10.08 -4.75
C LYS A 59 -9.65 9.50 -3.49
N THR A 60 -10.97 9.30 -3.51
CA THR A 60 -11.73 9.04 -2.28
C THR A 60 -12.13 7.58 -2.06
N ASP A 61 -12.28 6.78 -3.14
CA ASP A 61 -12.70 5.37 -3.10
C ASP A 61 -11.54 4.45 -3.52
N THR A 62 -10.96 3.74 -2.54
CA THR A 62 -9.83 2.84 -2.76
C THR A 62 -10.20 1.64 -3.65
N PHE A 63 -11.45 1.15 -3.57
CA PHE A 63 -11.88 0.02 -4.39
C PHE A 63 -12.03 0.42 -5.85
N PHE A 64 -12.63 1.60 -6.09
CA PHE A 64 -12.74 2.17 -7.42
C PHE A 64 -11.36 2.40 -8.05
N LEU A 65 -10.43 3.04 -7.34
CA LEU A 65 -9.07 3.27 -7.85
C LEU A 65 -8.39 1.93 -8.18
N SER A 66 -8.37 0.99 -7.25
CA SER A 66 -7.69 -0.31 -7.46
C SER A 66 -8.30 -1.12 -8.61
N TYR A 67 -9.61 -1.30 -8.63
CA TYR A 67 -10.27 -2.17 -9.60
C TYR A 67 -10.45 -1.49 -10.95
N SER A 68 -11.03 -0.29 -10.97
CA SER A 68 -11.48 0.37 -12.21
C SER A 68 -10.36 1.12 -12.92
N ILE A 69 -9.47 1.77 -12.17
CA ILE A 69 -8.41 2.62 -12.74
C ILE A 69 -7.09 1.85 -12.86
N LEU A 70 -6.62 1.21 -11.80
CA LEU A 70 -5.35 0.47 -11.78
C LEU A 70 -5.46 -0.92 -12.42
N GLY A 71 -6.67 -1.48 -12.54
CA GLY A 71 -6.94 -2.70 -13.29
C GLY A 71 -6.71 -4.00 -12.50
N TYR A 72 -6.77 -3.95 -11.17
CA TYR A 72 -6.68 -5.13 -10.32
C TYR A 72 -7.99 -5.92 -10.29
N THR A 73 -8.29 -6.64 -11.37
CA THR A 73 -9.58 -7.31 -11.59
C THR A 73 -9.81 -8.57 -10.75
N LYS A 74 -8.82 -9.01 -9.96
CA LYS A 74 -8.96 -10.14 -9.02
C LYS A 74 -9.57 -9.73 -7.67
N LEU A 75 -9.77 -8.44 -7.44
CA LEU A 75 -10.42 -7.95 -6.23
C LEU A 75 -11.93 -8.21 -6.29
N THR A 76 -12.53 -8.41 -5.13
CA THR A 76 -13.94 -8.78 -4.99
C THR A 76 -14.66 -7.79 -4.09
N THR A 77 -15.88 -7.42 -4.45
CA THR A 77 -16.66 -6.43 -3.69
C THR A 77 -16.90 -6.87 -2.25
N LYS A 78 -17.18 -8.17 -2.02
CA LYS A 78 -17.49 -8.69 -0.69
C LYS A 78 -16.32 -8.56 0.29
N PHE A 79 -15.14 -9.05 -0.08
CA PHE A 79 -13.98 -9.04 0.82
C PHE A 79 -13.19 -7.74 0.70
N HIS A 80 -12.74 -7.43 -0.52
CA HIS A 80 -11.85 -6.31 -0.77
C HIS A 80 -12.59 -4.96 -0.73
N GLY A 81 -13.87 -4.91 -1.15
CA GLY A 81 -14.69 -3.71 -1.01
C GLY A 81 -14.89 -3.32 0.45
N HIS A 82 -15.13 -4.28 1.35
CA HIS A 82 -15.18 -4.01 2.80
C HIS A 82 -13.83 -3.50 3.33
N PHE A 83 -12.71 -4.07 2.88
CA PHE A 83 -11.38 -3.61 3.30
C PHE A 83 -11.10 -2.18 2.82
N CYS A 84 -11.39 -1.88 1.55
CA CYS A 84 -11.26 -0.54 0.98
C CYS A 84 -12.13 0.48 1.70
N ALA A 85 -13.42 0.17 1.93
CA ALA A 85 -14.33 1.06 2.65
C ALA A 85 -13.84 1.37 4.08
N TRP A 86 -13.19 0.40 4.75
CA TRP A 86 -12.55 0.66 6.03
C TRP A 86 -11.33 1.59 5.92
N LEU A 87 -10.50 1.43 4.88
CA LEU A 87 -9.37 2.33 4.62
C LEU A 87 -9.84 3.76 4.36
N ASP A 88 -10.85 3.92 3.49
CA ASP A 88 -11.41 5.21 3.12
C ASP A 88 -12.07 5.89 4.32
N LYS A 89 -12.90 5.15 5.08
CA LYS A 89 -13.52 5.66 6.31
C LYS A 89 -12.49 6.13 7.32
N THR A 90 -11.45 5.33 7.59
CA THR A 90 -10.47 5.66 8.63
C THR A 90 -9.63 6.88 8.24
N ARG A 91 -9.41 7.13 6.95
CA ARG A 91 -8.63 8.27 6.45
C ARG A 91 -9.18 9.63 6.88
N ASN A 92 -10.50 9.79 6.88
CA ASN A 92 -11.17 11.07 7.15
C ASN A 92 -11.92 11.07 8.49
N GLN A 93 -11.80 10.03 9.31
CA GLN A 93 -12.51 9.95 10.58
C GLN A 93 -11.77 10.76 11.65
N HIS A 94 -12.49 11.64 12.35
CA HIS A 94 -11.98 12.38 13.51
C HIS A 94 -12.18 11.60 14.82
N LYS A 95 -11.38 11.92 15.84
CA LYS A 95 -11.59 11.43 17.20
C LYS A 95 -12.86 12.01 17.80
N VAL A 96 -13.56 11.21 18.59
CA VAL A 96 -14.74 11.63 19.34
C VAL A 96 -14.47 11.40 20.82
N MET A 97 -14.66 12.42 21.65
CA MET A 97 -14.51 12.36 23.10
C MET A 97 -15.69 13.08 23.76
N ASN A 98 -16.40 12.40 24.66
CA ASN A 98 -17.60 12.92 25.33
C ASN A 98 -18.63 13.51 24.35
N GLU A 99 -18.88 12.81 23.24
CA GLU A 99 -19.79 13.22 22.15
C GLU A 99 -19.32 14.43 21.32
N GLU A 100 -18.16 15.01 21.62
CA GLU A 100 -17.54 16.09 20.84
C GLU A 100 -16.54 15.54 19.82
N VAL A 101 -16.61 16.06 18.58
CA VAL A 101 -15.64 15.76 17.51
C VAL A 101 -14.42 16.65 17.70
N LEU A 102 -13.25 16.03 17.90
CA LEU A 102 -11.99 16.74 18.02
C LEU A 102 -11.39 17.02 16.63
N ASP A 103 -10.60 18.09 16.51
CA ASP A 103 -9.84 18.43 15.29
C ASP A 103 -8.60 17.53 15.07
N GLU A 104 -8.64 16.31 15.59
CA GLU A 104 -7.60 15.31 15.44
C GLU A 104 -8.14 14.10 14.70
N LEU A 105 -7.40 13.62 13.70
CA LEU A 105 -7.70 12.36 13.02
C LEU A 105 -7.73 11.20 14.02
N LEU A 106 -8.63 10.25 13.75
CA LEU A 106 -8.84 9.04 14.55
C LEU A 106 -7.54 8.23 14.68
N TRP A 107 -6.73 8.22 13.63
CA TRP A 107 -5.51 7.41 13.58
C TRP A 107 -4.30 8.26 13.19
N LEU A 108 -3.20 8.03 13.89
CA LEU A 108 -1.84 8.28 13.40
C LEU A 108 -1.12 6.96 13.13
N TYR A 109 -1.56 5.88 13.79
CA TYR A 109 -1.04 4.55 13.67
C TYR A 109 -2.15 3.61 13.23
N ARG A 110 -1.93 2.90 12.13
CA ARG A 110 -2.89 1.93 11.59
C ARG A 110 -2.21 0.60 11.35
N LEU A 111 -2.91 -0.48 11.69
CA LEU A 111 -2.43 -1.85 11.50
C LEU A 111 -3.45 -2.69 10.75
N THR A 112 -3.01 -3.28 9.65
CA THR A 112 -3.79 -4.27 8.90
C THR A 112 -3.10 -5.62 8.94
N LEU A 113 -3.79 -6.63 9.43
CA LEU A 113 -3.33 -8.01 9.39
C LEU A 113 -4.28 -8.86 8.56
N LEU A 114 -3.76 -9.38 7.45
CA LEU A 114 -4.47 -10.25 6.54
C LEU A 114 -3.57 -11.43 6.14
N ALA A 115 -4.20 -12.55 5.85
CA ALA A 115 -3.56 -13.75 5.34
C ALA A 115 -2.76 -13.48 4.05
N ARG A 116 -1.76 -14.33 3.76
CA ARG A 116 -1.02 -14.25 2.50
C ARG A 116 -1.99 -14.37 1.30
N SER A 117 -1.60 -13.78 0.17
CA SER A 117 -2.36 -13.77 -1.09
C SER A 117 -3.80 -13.22 -1.02
N HIS A 118 -4.14 -12.45 0.02
CA HIS A 118 -5.41 -11.69 0.10
C HIS A 118 -5.27 -10.25 -0.42
N PHE A 119 -4.31 -10.03 -1.33
CA PHE A 119 -4.04 -8.76 -2.02
C PHE A 119 -3.90 -7.52 -1.11
N LYS A 120 -3.46 -7.73 0.14
CA LYS A 120 -3.27 -6.65 1.13
C LYS A 120 -2.28 -5.58 0.65
N SER A 121 -1.15 -5.99 0.06
CA SER A 121 -0.12 -5.09 -0.48
C SER A 121 -0.59 -4.33 -1.71
N THR A 122 -1.35 -5.00 -2.59
CA THR A 122 -1.96 -4.38 -3.79
C THR A 122 -2.87 -3.22 -3.42
N ILE A 123 -3.76 -3.43 -2.44
CA ILE A 123 -4.73 -2.41 -2.00
C ILE A 123 -4.03 -1.37 -1.13
N LYS A 124 -3.33 -1.81 -0.09
CA LYS A 124 -2.89 -0.89 0.97
C LYS A 124 -1.59 -0.17 0.62
N THR A 125 -0.64 -0.90 0.06
CA THR A 125 0.71 -0.39 -0.20
C THR A 125 0.80 0.25 -1.56
N ILE A 126 0.36 -0.42 -2.63
CA ILE A 126 0.46 0.13 -3.99
C ILE A 126 -0.67 1.13 -4.26
N THR A 127 -1.93 0.66 -4.26
CA THR A 127 -3.09 1.53 -4.53
C THR A 127 -3.16 2.69 -3.54
N GLY A 128 -3.08 2.41 -2.24
CA GLY A 128 -3.14 3.44 -1.20
C GLY A 128 -1.97 4.43 -1.21
N SER A 129 -0.84 4.13 -1.87
CA SER A 129 0.25 5.10 -2.06
C SER A 129 0.03 5.96 -3.29
N ILE A 130 -0.44 5.37 -4.40
CA ILE A 130 -0.89 6.12 -5.56
C ILE A 130 -1.97 7.12 -5.12
N GLN A 131 -3.03 6.65 -4.46
CA GLN A 131 -4.14 7.47 -3.99
C GLN A 131 -3.70 8.65 -3.10
N ALA A 132 -2.76 8.39 -2.17
CA ALA A 132 -2.25 9.44 -1.28
C ALA A 132 -1.54 10.56 -2.03
N SER A 133 -0.87 10.24 -3.15
CA SER A 133 -0.15 11.20 -3.99
C SER A 133 -0.99 11.88 -5.08
N LEU A 134 -2.24 11.46 -5.31
CA LEU A 134 -3.11 12.12 -6.28
C LEU A 134 -3.56 13.49 -5.76
N PRO A 135 -3.73 14.51 -6.61
CA PRO A 135 -4.32 15.79 -6.24
C PRO A 135 -5.70 15.61 -5.59
N ASP A 136 -5.99 16.38 -4.54
CA ASP A 136 -7.32 16.36 -3.92
C ASP A 136 -8.27 17.35 -4.61
N VAL A 137 -9.02 16.84 -5.59
CA VAL A 137 -10.07 17.60 -6.30
C VAL A 137 -11.37 17.67 -5.48
N SER A 138 -11.50 16.84 -4.44
CA SER A 138 -12.69 16.81 -3.58
C SER A 138 -12.66 17.87 -2.48
N GLU A 139 -11.48 18.40 -2.16
CA GLU A 139 -11.22 19.32 -1.04
C GLU A 139 -11.71 18.77 0.32
N SER A 140 -11.83 17.45 0.42
CA SER A 140 -12.35 16.73 1.59
C SER A 140 -11.29 15.89 2.29
N GLU A 141 -10.11 15.78 1.68
CA GLU A 141 -9.01 15.02 2.26
C GLU A 141 -8.25 15.86 3.29
N LEU A 142 -7.72 15.16 4.29
CA LEU A 142 -6.97 15.76 5.39
C LEU A 142 -5.48 15.46 5.24
N TYR A 143 -4.63 16.17 5.97
CA TYR A 143 -3.20 15.89 5.96
C TYR A 143 -2.93 14.41 6.35
N PRO A 144 -2.01 13.72 5.64
CA PRO A 144 -1.18 14.16 4.51
C PRO A 144 -1.81 13.90 3.14
N PHE A 145 -3.04 13.40 3.09
CA PHE A 145 -3.71 12.98 1.85
C PHE A 145 -4.13 14.16 0.96
N ASN A 146 -4.23 15.37 1.50
CA ASN A 146 -4.45 16.59 0.73
C ASN A 146 -3.20 17.16 0.04
N LEU A 147 -2.00 16.61 0.31
CA LEU A 147 -0.74 17.16 -0.22
C LEU A 147 -0.53 16.89 -1.73
N GLY A 148 -1.26 15.94 -2.31
CA GLY A 148 -1.03 15.52 -3.69
C GLY A 148 0.41 15.04 -3.91
N THR A 149 1.04 15.48 -5.00
CA THR A 149 2.38 15.01 -5.40
C THR A 149 3.52 15.53 -4.51
N ASP A 150 3.23 16.51 -3.64
CA ASP A 150 4.17 17.03 -2.64
C ASP A 150 4.33 16.11 -1.40
N ILE A 151 3.48 15.09 -1.24
CA ILE A 151 3.60 14.10 -0.17
C ILE A 151 4.96 13.41 -0.21
N ARG A 152 5.61 13.23 0.94
CA ARG A 152 6.83 12.40 1.09
C ARG A 152 6.45 11.08 1.74
N LEU A 153 6.45 10.01 0.95
CA LEU A 153 6.01 8.68 1.38
C LEU A 153 7.17 7.70 1.46
N LEU A 154 7.34 7.05 2.62
CA LEU A 154 8.31 5.96 2.80
C LEU A 154 7.64 4.59 2.64
N LEU A 155 8.15 3.77 1.71
CA LEU A 155 7.76 2.37 1.51
C LEU A 155 8.79 1.46 2.19
N GLY A 156 8.39 0.82 3.28
CA GLY A 156 9.19 -0.15 4.02
C GLY A 156 8.74 -1.58 3.77
N HIS A 157 9.70 -2.50 3.75
CA HIS A 157 9.48 -3.95 3.71
C HIS A 157 10.60 -4.67 4.49
N GLU A 158 10.44 -5.96 4.82
CA GLU A 158 11.51 -6.76 5.48
C GLU A 158 12.84 -6.61 4.73
N ALA A 159 12.85 -6.98 3.45
CA ALA A 159 13.96 -6.74 2.54
C ALA A 159 13.72 -5.49 1.69
N HIS A 160 14.76 -4.66 1.48
CA HIS A 160 14.69 -3.46 0.63
C HIS A 160 14.23 -3.77 -0.80
N ALA A 161 14.68 -4.89 -1.37
CA ALA A 161 14.20 -5.38 -2.66
C ALA A 161 12.67 -5.52 -2.75
N GLY A 162 11.98 -5.81 -1.64
CA GLY A 162 10.53 -5.88 -1.59
C GLY A 162 9.87 -4.51 -1.74
N SER A 163 10.38 -3.49 -1.05
CA SER A 163 9.86 -2.12 -1.22
C SER A 163 10.19 -1.54 -2.59
N GLN A 164 11.33 -1.91 -3.19
CA GLN A 164 11.66 -1.55 -4.58
C GLN A 164 10.70 -2.19 -5.61
N ARG A 165 10.15 -3.39 -5.34
CA ARG A 165 9.08 -3.98 -6.19
C ARG A 165 7.79 -3.18 -6.12
N PHE A 166 7.39 -2.72 -4.93
CA PHE A 166 6.23 -1.83 -4.81
C PHE A 166 6.45 -0.53 -5.59
N LEU A 167 7.63 0.08 -5.45
CA LEU A 167 7.98 1.30 -6.17
C LEU A 167 7.95 1.09 -7.69
N TYR A 168 8.47 -0.03 -8.19
CA TYR A 168 8.45 -0.36 -9.61
C TYR A 168 7.02 -0.45 -10.16
N GLU A 169 6.11 -1.09 -9.42
CA GLU A 169 4.70 -1.19 -9.81
C GLU A 169 4.00 0.19 -9.78
N ILE A 170 4.23 0.98 -8.72
CA ILE A 170 3.73 2.36 -8.61
C ILE A 170 4.23 3.22 -9.78
N THR A 171 5.53 3.15 -10.08
CA THR A 171 6.14 3.85 -11.23
C THR A 171 5.48 3.42 -12.53
N GLY A 172 5.23 2.12 -12.70
CA GLY A 172 4.57 1.57 -13.87
C GLY A 172 3.16 2.12 -14.10
N HIS A 173 2.43 2.42 -13.03
CA HIS A 173 1.12 3.07 -13.14
C HIS A 173 1.23 4.53 -13.60
N PHE A 174 2.07 5.35 -12.95
CA PHE A 174 2.23 6.76 -13.33
C PHE A 174 2.80 6.96 -14.75
N THR A 175 3.64 6.03 -15.21
CA THR A 175 4.31 6.13 -16.52
C THR A 175 3.64 5.37 -17.65
N GLY A 176 2.66 4.52 -17.36
CA GLY A 176 2.12 3.61 -18.38
C GLY A 176 0.69 3.13 -18.19
N ASN A 177 -0.07 3.63 -17.22
CA ASN A 177 -1.50 3.34 -17.11
C ASN A 177 -2.32 4.44 -17.82
N PRO A 178 -2.92 4.18 -18.99
CA PRO A 178 -3.65 5.20 -19.73
C PRO A 178 -4.87 5.77 -18.99
N LYS A 179 -5.51 5.00 -18.10
CA LYS A 179 -6.65 5.49 -17.31
C LYS A 179 -6.18 6.48 -16.25
N LEU A 180 -5.09 6.16 -15.56
CA LEU A 180 -4.52 7.05 -14.55
C LEU A 180 -3.99 8.34 -15.19
N ILE A 181 -3.26 8.22 -16.31
CA ILE A 181 -2.71 9.35 -17.06
C ILE A 181 -3.83 10.24 -17.62
N ALA A 182 -4.94 9.66 -18.07
CA ALA A 182 -6.08 10.44 -18.59
C ALA A 182 -6.72 11.32 -17.51
N LEU A 183 -6.79 10.81 -16.28
CA LEU A 183 -7.39 11.53 -15.15
C LEU A 183 -6.40 12.48 -14.45
N PHE A 184 -5.12 12.14 -14.39
CA PHE A 184 -4.10 12.91 -13.66
C PHE A 184 -2.83 13.11 -14.50
N PRO A 185 -2.92 13.77 -15.67
CA PRO A 185 -1.76 13.99 -16.53
C PRO A 185 -0.64 14.79 -15.85
N GLU A 186 -0.97 15.65 -14.89
CA GLU A 186 -0.05 16.43 -14.06
C GLU A 186 0.81 15.57 -13.12
N CYS A 187 0.39 14.34 -12.82
CA CYS A 187 1.17 13.41 -11.99
C CYS A 187 2.22 12.64 -12.80
N VAL A 188 2.24 12.73 -14.13
CA VAL A 188 3.14 11.93 -14.96
C VAL A 188 4.56 12.49 -14.89
N PRO A 189 5.53 11.75 -14.32
CA PRO A 189 6.90 12.24 -14.21
C PRO A 189 7.58 12.26 -15.58
N ASN A 190 8.44 13.25 -15.78
CA ASN A 190 9.37 13.32 -16.90
C ASN A 190 10.73 12.77 -16.45
N PRO A 191 11.20 11.64 -16.99
CA PRO A 191 12.48 11.03 -16.59
C PRO A 191 13.71 11.94 -16.79
N ARG A 192 13.59 13.02 -17.57
CA ARG A 192 14.66 14.02 -17.77
C ARG A 192 14.69 15.10 -16.69
N VAL A 193 13.64 15.23 -15.88
CA VAL A 193 13.47 16.29 -14.88
C VAL A 193 13.38 15.70 -13.48
N GLN A 194 12.51 14.70 -13.28
CA GLN A 194 12.28 14.09 -11.98
C GLN A 194 13.28 12.97 -11.69
N ARG A 195 13.61 12.79 -10.39
CA ARG A 195 14.38 11.65 -9.90
C ARG A 195 13.55 10.37 -10.01
N ILE A 196 13.98 9.44 -10.85
CA ILE A 196 13.36 8.12 -11.00
C ILE A 196 14.47 7.08 -11.00
N ASN A 197 14.48 6.22 -9.99
CA ASN A 197 15.43 5.11 -9.88
C ASN A 197 14.83 3.96 -9.06
N LYS A 198 15.62 2.90 -8.83
CA LYS A 198 15.15 1.70 -8.12
C LYS A 198 14.66 1.95 -6.70
N SER A 199 15.07 3.05 -6.09
CA SER A 199 14.79 3.36 -4.70
C SER A 199 13.90 4.59 -4.51
N GLU A 200 13.77 5.43 -5.52
CA GLU A 200 13.11 6.74 -5.43
C GLU A 200 12.26 7.04 -6.67
N LEU A 201 11.06 7.59 -6.45
CA LEU A 201 10.22 8.19 -7.49
C LEU A 201 9.77 9.58 -7.03
N GLU A 202 10.17 10.60 -7.77
CA GLU A 202 9.65 11.95 -7.64
C GLU A 202 8.58 12.20 -8.70
N LEU A 203 7.38 12.60 -8.25
CA LEU A 203 6.33 13.08 -9.14
C LEU A 203 6.50 14.58 -9.40
N PRO A 204 5.89 15.14 -10.47
CA PRO A 204 5.86 16.59 -10.67
C PRO A 204 5.16 17.25 -9.47
N ARG A 205 5.87 18.12 -8.77
CA ARG A 205 5.43 18.71 -7.50
C ARG A 205 5.79 20.19 -7.42
N SER A 206 5.13 20.93 -6.53
CA SER A 206 5.30 22.38 -6.42
C SER A 206 6.47 22.77 -5.51
N SER A 207 6.79 21.91 -4.54
CA SER A 207 7.80 22.17 -3.51
C SER A 207 9.11 21.42 -3.77
N PHE A 208 10.21 21.99 -3.29
CA PHE A 208 11.54 21.37 -3.41
C PHE A 208 11.96 20.74 -2.08
N TRP A 209 12.00 19.40 -2.02
CA TRP A 209 12.41 18.64 -0.84
C TRP A 209 13.56 17.68 -1.14
N ALA A 210 14.38 17.40 -0.13
CA ALA A 210 15.42 16.38 -0.22
C ALA A 210 14.82 14.98 -0.49
N GLU A 211 13.69 14.67 0.14
CA GLU A 211 12.94 13.44 -0.06
C GLU A 211 12.15 13.47 -1.39
N PRO A 212 12.08 12.34 -2.12
CA PRO A 212 11.20 12.18 -3.26
C PRO A 212 9.72 12.02 -2.81
N THR A 213 8.80 11.91 -3.76
CA THR A 213 7.40 11.58 -3.47
C THR A 213 7.27 10.18 -2.88
N PHE A 214 8.00 9.21 -3.43
CA PHE A 214 8.10 7.86 -2.91
C PHE A 214 9.56 7.48 -2.70
N ASP A 215 9.86 6.99 -1.52
CA ASP A 215 11.16 6.48 -1.11
C ASP A 215 11.02 5.03 -0.63
N THR A 216 12.12 4.27 -0.63
CA THR A 216 12.09 2.84 -0.26
C THR A 216 13.14 2.51 0.79
N ILE A 217 12.77 1.60 1.70
CA ILE A 217 13.67 1.11 2.73
C ILE A 217 13.44 -0.37 3.05
N GLY A 218 14.48 -1.04 3.53
CA GLY A 218 14.39 -2.35 4.18
C GLY A 218 14.48 -2.23 5.70
N VAL A 219 14.03 -3.25 6.43
CA VAL A 219 14.24 -3.31 7.89
C VAL A 219 15.72 -3.18 8.22
N GLY A 220 16.05 -2.34 9.21
CA GLY A 220 17.43 -2.03 9.60
C GLY A 220 18.11 -0.99 8.70
N GLY A 221 17.47 -0.58 7.60
CA GLY A 221 17.93 0.55 6.79
C GLY A 221 17.97 1.83 7.62
N ARG A 222 19.02 2.64 7.41
CA ARG A 222 19.18 3.94 8.06
C ARG A 222 18.60 5.01 7.15
N SER A 223 17.72 5.85 7.68
CA SER A 223 17.19 7.04 7.00
C SER A 223 17.56 8.32 7.75
N GLN A 224 18.83 8.41 8.20
CA GLN A 224 19.28 9.57 8.98
C GLN A 224 19.12 10.85 8.17
N GLY A 225 18.31 11.78 8.69
CA GLY A 225 18.06 13.08 8.07
C GLY A 225 16.94 13.12 7.01
N ARG A 226 16.21 12.01 6.78
CA ARG A 226 15.01 12.03 5.93
C ARG A 226 13.74 12.12 6.77
N HIS A 227 12.78 12.90 6.30
CA HIS A 227 11.52 13.12 6.97
C HIS A 227 10.32 12.92 6.02
N TYR A 228 9.35 12.11 6.44
CA TYR A 228 8.19 11.70 5.66
C TYR A 228 6.88 12.16 6.31
N ASP A 229 5.91 12.49 5.46
CA ASP A 229 4.54 12.79 5.88
C ASP A 229 3.77 11.49 6.17
N TYR A 230 4.11 10.42 5.42
CA TYR A 230 3.45 9.14 5.52
C TYR A 230 4.43 7.96 5.40
N ILE A 231 4.45 7.08 6.39
CA ILE A 231 5.26 5.86 6.37
C ILE A 231 4.35 4.65 6.21
N LYS A 232 4.65 3.82 5.21
CA LYS A 232 3.97 2.53 4.99
C LYS A 232 4.96 1.38 5.17
N LEU A 233 4.64 0.45 6.06
CA LEU A 233 5.47 -0.72 6.34
C LEU A 233 4.69 -1.99 5.96
N ASP A 234 5.13 -2.72 4.94
CA ASP A 234 4.48 -3.91 4.42
C ASP A 234 5.31 -5.16 4.70
N ASP A 235 4.72 -6.18 5.33
CA ASP A 235 5.34 -7.49 5.60
C ASP A 235 6.76 -7.37 6.20
N ILE A 236 6.94 -6.46 7.17
CA ILE A 236 8.24 -6.23 7.84
C ILE A 236 8.69 -7.36 8.77
N PHE A 237 7.81 -8.34 9.03
CA PHE A 237 8.12 -9.54 9.80
C PHE A 237 8.13 -10.78 8.90
N GLY A 238 9.33 -11.35 8.71
CA GLY A 238 9.52 -12.55 7.90
C GLY A 238 10.24 -13.67 8.63
N ASP A 239 10.73 -14.64 7.84
CA ASP A 239 11.31 -15.89 8.35
C ASP A 239 12.52 -15.66 9.25
N LYS A 240 13.37 -14.66 8.94
CA LYS A 240 14.57 -14.37 9.74
C LYS A 240 14.22 -13.94 11.17
N ALA A 241 13.31 -12.98 11.31
CA ALA A 241 12.83 -12.49 12.60
C ALA A 241 11.95 -13.53 13.33
N ARG A 242 11.29 -14.42 12.58
CA ARG A 242 10.57 -15.56 13.19
C ARG A 242 11.55 -16.52 13.85
N ASP A 243 12.59 -16.94 13.12
CA ASP A 243 13.46 -18.04 13.52
C ASP A 243 14.65 -17.58 14.38
N SER A 244 14.97 -16.27 14.40
CA SER A 244 16.04 -15.68 15.21
C SER A 244 15.52 -14.59 16.14
N ARG A 245 15.70 -14.80 17.44
CA ARG A 245 15.34 -13.81 18.48
C ARG A 245 16.12 -12.50 18.35
N VAL A 246 17.40 -12.57 17.97
CA VAL A 246 18.26 -11.37 17.81
C VAL A 246 17.77 -10.51 16.64
N GLU A 247 17.41 -11.14 15.52
CA GLU A 247 16.83 -10.46 14.36
C GLU A 247 15.49 -9.83 14.72
N ARG A 248 14.68 -10.54 15.51
CA ARG A 248 13.40 -10.02 16.01
C ARG A 248 13.56 -8.79 16.90
N GLU A 249 14.46 -8.84 17.87
CA GLU A 249 14.73 -7.73 18.78
C GLU A 249 15.28 -6.52 18.00
N SER A 250 16.12 -6.76 16.99
CA SER A 250 16.61 -5.71 16.09
C SER A 250 15.49 -5.08 15.25
N LEU A 251 14.58 -5.89 14.71
CA LEU A 251 13.39 -5.40 14.00
C LEU A 251 12.50 -4.55 14.91
N ILE A 252 12.25 -5.00 16.15
CA ILE A 252 11.44 -4.25 17.12
C ILE A 252 12.10 -2.91 17.45
N GLN A 253 13.41 -2.89 17.70
CA GLN A 253 14.14 -1.63 17.94
C GLN A 253 14.10 -0.70 16.72
N TRP A 254 14.24 -1.24 15.51
CA TRP A 254 14.10 -0.45 14.29
C TRP A 254 12.69 0.14 14.16
N PHE A 255 11.66 -0.66 14.44
CA PHE A 255 10.27 -0.23 14.43
C PHE A 255 9.99 0.88 15.45
N ASP A 256 10.46 0.74 16.69
CA ASP A 256 10.28 1.77 17.73
C ASP A 256 10.92 3.11 17.36
N ASN A 257 11.95 3.09 16.52
CA ASN A 257 12.62 4.29 16.02
C ASN A 257 11.98 4.86 14.74
N ILE A 258 11.07 4.16 14.06
CA ILE A 258 10.55 4.58 12.74
C ILE A 258 9.81 5.92 12.80
N GLN A 259 9.15 6.21 13.93
CA GLN A 259 8.45 7.47 14.16
C GLN A 259 9.37 8.70 14.10
N SER A 260 10.67 8.52 14.34
CA SER A 260 11.65 9.61 14.20
C SER A 260 11.83 10.09 12.75
N PHE A 261 11.37 9.29 11.77
CA PHE A 261 11.39 9.67 10.37
C PHE A 261 10.14 10.46 9.97
N LEU A 262 9.17 10.68 10.87
CA LEU A 262 8.04 11.56 10.55
C LEU A 262 8.48 13.02 10.57
N VAL A 263 7.87 13.82 9.70
CA VAL A 263 8.03 15.28 9.66
C VAL A 263 7.46 15.90 10.93
N GLU A 264 6.25 15.50 11.29
CA GLU A 264 5.57 15.93 12.49
C GLU A 264 4.88 14.73 13.16
N LEU A 265 5.17 14.49 14.43
CA LEU A 265 4.61 13.35 15.17
C LEU A 265 3.10 13.48 15.46
N LYS A 266 2.56 14.70 15.41
CA LYS A 266 1.14 14.97 15.70
C LYS A 266 0.22 14.67 14.53
N THR A 267 0.76 14.74 13.31
CA THR A 267 -0.02 14.72 12.06
C THR A 267 0.52 13.68 11.09
N GLY A 268 1.77 13.25 11.23
CA GLY A 268 2.40 12.21 10.42
C GLY A 268 1.80 10.84 10.70
N HIS A 269 1.65 10.04 9.65
CA HIS A 269 0.95 8.76 9.72
C HIS A 269 1.92 7.59 9.54
N ILE A 270 1.70 6.51 10.30
CA ILE A 270 2.37 5.22 10.14
C ILE A 270 1.32 4.15 9.90
N ASP A 271 1.43 3.48 8.77
CA ASP A 271 0.49 2.46 8.35
C ASP A 271 1.22 1.15 8.10
N VAL A 272 0.90 0.16 8.92
CA VAL A 272 1.55 -1.14 8.92
C VAL A 272 0.59 -2.16 8.34
N VAL A 273 1.05 -2.94 7.38
CA VAL A 273 0.32 -4.06 6.80
C VAL A 273 1.18 -5.31 6.86
N GLY A 274 0.57 -6.44 7.21
CA GLY A 274 1.34 -7.64 7.44
C GLY A 274 0.52 -8.90 7.44
N THR A 275 1.22 -10.02 7.31
CA THR A 275 0.69 -11.32 7.70
C THR A 275 1.23 -11.70 9.06
N ARG A 276 0.34 -12.18 9.94
CA ARG A 276 0.75 -12.63 11.27
C ARG A 276 1.40 -14.01 11.17
N TRP A 277 2.58 -14.15 11.79
CA TRP A 277 3.33 -15.42 11.81
C TRP A 277 3.57 -15.95 13.22
N SER A 278 3.51 -15.07 14.22
CA SER A 278 3.77 -15.43 15.60
C SER A 278 2.92 -14.62 16.57
N VAL A 279 2.78 -15.14 17.79
CA VAL A 279 2.13 -14.41 18.90
C VAL A 279 3.02 -13.30 19.45
N ASP A 280 4.33 -13.40 19.25
CA ASP A 280 5.37 -12.50 19.75
C ASP A 280 6.08 -11.71 18.63
N ASP A 281 5.38 -11.47 17.52
CA ASP A 281 5.88 -10.68 16.39
C ASP A 281 5.85 -9.16 16.64
N VAL A 282 6.43 -8.39 15.70
CA VAL A 282 6.44 -6.93 15.76
C VAL A 282 5.03 -6.33 15.78
N TYR A 283 4.04 -7.01 15.19
CA TYR A 283 2.65 -6.56 15.20
C TYR A 283 2.04 -6.70 16.59
N ALA A 284 2.35 -7.78 17.31
CA ALA A 284 1.99 -7.93 18.72
C ALA A 284 2.59 -6.82 19.59
N HIS A 285 3.87 -6.48 19.35
CA HIS A 285 4.54 -5.36 20.00
C HIS A 285 3.84 -4.02 19.69
N MET A 286 3.54 -3.74 18.42
CA MET A 286 2.80 -2.55 17.99
C MET A 286 1.44 -2.43 18.69
N MET A 287 0.68 -3.53 18.77
CA MET A 287 -0.61 -3.55 19.48
C MET A 287 -0.47 -3.23 20.96
N LYS A 288 0.62 -3.68 21.60
CA LYS A 288 0.91 -3.42 23.01
C LYS A 288 1.32 -1.97 23.24
N VAL A 289 2.23 -1.43 22.42
CA VAL A 289 2.80 -0.09 22.59
C VAL A 289 1.78 1.01 22.30
N TYR A 290 1.08 0.92 21.17
CA TYR A 290 0.13 1.97 20.77
C TYR A 290 -1.25 1.79 21.41
N GLY A 291 -1.61 0.58 21.84
CA GLY A 291 -2.83 0.31 22.60
C GLY A 291 -4.08 0.91 21.95
N GLY A 292 -4.77 1.78 22.69
CA GLY A 292 -6.00 2.44 22.22
C GLY A 292 -5.80 3.45 21.08
N LYS A 293 -4.57 3.88 20.79
CA LYS A 293 -4.25 4.78 19.67
C LYS A 293 -4.15 4.05 18.33
N LEU A 294 -4.15 2.72 18.34
CA LEU A 294 -3.97 1.90 17.15
C LEU A 294 -5.31 1.53 16.52
N VAL A 295 -5.55 2.01 15.31
CA VAL A 295 -6.70 1.58 14.50
C VAL A 295 -6.35 0.30 13.76
N LYS A 296 -7.20 -0.72 13.88
CA LYS A 296 -6.88 -2.09 13.46
C LYS A 296 -7.91 -2.64 12.47
N TYR A 297 -7.42 -3.32 11.44
CA TYR A 297 -8.21 -4.19 10.58
C TYR A 297 -7.56 -5.57 10.54
N ILE A 298 -8.18 -6.53 11.20
CA ILE A 298 -7.63 -7.88 11.35
C ILE A 298 -8.71 -8.85 10.91
N ARG A 299 -8.39 -9.67 9.90
CA ARG A 299 -9.26 -10.77 9.48
C ARG A 299 -8.47 -12.05 9.40
N ARG A 300 -9.15 -13.15 9.73
CA ARG A 300 -8.61 -14.52 9.59
C ARG A 300 -8.92 -15.03 8.18
N VAL A 301 -8.19 -16.03 7.71
CA VAL A 301 -8.54 -16.70 6.44
C VAL A 301 -9.95 -17.29 6.44
N GLU A 302 -10.43 -17.70 7.62
CA GLU A 302 -11.79 -18.18 7.84
C GLU A 302 -12.42 -17.49 9.04
N GLU A 303 -13.70 -17.13 8.91
CA GLU A 303 -14.48 -16.52 9.97
C GLU A 303 -15.80 -17.26 10.17
N LEU A 304 -16.28 -17.27 11.41
CA LEU A 304 -17.53 -17.93 11.75
C LEU A 304 -18.70 -17.17 11.12
N ASN A 305 -19.45 -17.83 10.24
CA ASN A 305 -20.73 -17.32 9.79
C ASN A 305 -21.71 -17.36 10.97
N LYS A 306 -22.25 -16.21 11.35
CA LYS A 306 -23.13 -16.06 12.53
C LYS A 306 -24.47 -16.78 12.37
N GLU A 307 -24.92 -17.00 11.14
CA GLU A 307 -26.20 -17.64 10.85
C GLU A 307 -26.07 -19.16 10.81
N THR A 308 -25.02 -19.66 10.16
CA THR A 308 -24.81 -21.11 9.99
C THR A 308 -23.99 -21.74 11.13
N GLY A 309 -23.21 -20.93 11.85
CA GLY A 309 -22.26 -21.40 12.85
C GLY A 309 -21.04 -22.12 12.25
N ILE A 310 -20.85 -22.05 10.93
CA ILE A 310 -19.77 -22.72 10.21
C ILE A 310 -18.66 -21.71 9.90
N ALA A 311 -17.41 -22.12 10.05
CA ALA A 311 -16.27 -21.30 9.63
C ALA A 311 -16.18 -21.31 8.10
N GLU A 312 -16.23 -20.13 7.49
CA GLU A 312 -16.24 -19.95 6.04
C GLU A 312 -15.02 -19.11 5.60
N PRO A 313 -14.42 -19.41 4.42
CA PRO A 313 -13.36 -18.60 3.87
C PRO A 313 -13.81 -17.16 3.66
N VAL A 314 -12.96 -16.20 4.04
CA VAL A 314 -13.27 -14.77 3.83
C VAL A 314 -13.05 -14.32 2.39
N PHE A 315 -12.23 -15.07 1.64
CA PHE A 315 -11.93 -14.85 0.22
C PHE A 315 -12.01 -16.15 -0.60
N PRO A 316 -13.21 -16.74 -0.75
CA PRO A 316 -13.39 -18.07 -1.34
C PRO A 316 -13.02 -18.14 -2.83
N GLU A 317 -13.03 -17.03 -3.56
CA GLU A 317 -12.71 -16.99 -4.99
C GLU A 317 -11.23 -17.32 -5.26
N HIS A 318 -10.35 -17.11 -4.28
CA HIS A 318 -8.94 -17.52 -4.36
C HIS A 318 -8.58 -18.64 -3.39
N PHE A 319 -9.30 -18.76 -2.28
CA PHE A 319 -9.12 -19.77 -1.25
C PHE A 319 -10.41 -20.56 -1.01
N PRO A 320 -10.84 -21.39 -1.96
CA PRO A 320 -12.00 -22.25 -1.74
C PRO A 320 -11.67 -23.29 -0.65
N PRO A 321 -12.67 -23.85 0.05
CA PRO A 321 -12.46 -24.75 1.19
C PRO A 321 -11.48 -25.89 0.90
N GLU A 322 -11.52 -26.46 -0.29
CA GLU A 322 -10.64 -27.58 -0.71
C GLU A 322 -9.17 -27.15 -0.78
N SER A 323 -8.90 -25.89 -1.13
CA SER A 323 -7.54 -25.34 -1.16
C SER A 323 -7.02 -25.06 0.25
N LEU A 324 -7.89 -24.64 1.17
CA LEU A 324 -7.52 -24.45 2.58
C LEU A 324 -7.18 -25.78 3.26
N ASP A 325 -7.84 -26.88 2.91
CA ASP A 325 -7.49 -28.22 3.40
C ASP A 325 -6.06 -28.63 3.06
N ILE A 326 -5.57 -28.23 1.88
CA ILE A 326 -4.18 -28.46 1.48
C ILE A 326 -3.24 -27.59 2.33
N LEU A 327 -3.58 -26.32 2.53
CA LEU A 327 -2.79 -25.39 3.35
C LEU A 327 -2.68 -25.86 4.80
N ARG A 328 -3.76 -26.39 5.38
CA ARG A 328 -3.80 -26.95 6.75
C ARG A 328 -2.80 -28.08 6.96
N LYS A 329 -2.51 -28.87 5.91
CA LYS A 329 -1.51 -29.95 5.98
C LYS A 329 -0.09 -29.41 6.16
N ASN A 330 0.17 -28.17 5.72
CA ASN A 330 1.45 -27.50 5.92
C ASN A 330 1.38 -26.50 7.09
N LYS A 331 1.69 -26.98 8.30
CA LYS A 331 1.64 -26.17 9.54
C LYS A 331 2.38 -24.84 9.46
N ARG A 332 3.50 -24.78 8.73
CA ARG A 332 4.31 -23.56 8.57
C ARG A 332 3.60 -22.52 7.70
N VAL A 333 2.94 -22.97 6.63
CA VAL A 333 2.17 -22.07 5.75
C VAL A 333 0.83 -21.70 6.39
N TRP A 334 0.18 -22.62 7.08
CA TRP A 334 -1.06 -22.39 7.81
C TRP A 334 -0.92 -21.36 8.93
N ALA A 335 0.22 -21.32 9.62
CA ALA A 335 0.49 -20.31 10.64
C ALA A 335 0.49 -18.87 10.10
N ALA A 336 0.58 -18.70 8.79
CA ALA A 336 0.54 -17.43 8.08
C ALA A 336 -0.81 -17.13 7.39
N GLN A 337 -1.86 -17.88 7.73
CA GLN A 337 -3.23 -17.70 7.21
C GLN A 337 -4.18 -17.21 8.31
#